data_AF-A0A3D4HPB0-F1
#
_entry.id   AF-A0A3D4HPB0-F1
#
_cell.length_a   1.000
_cell.length_b   1.000
_cell.length_c   1.000
_cell.angle_alpha   90.00
_cell.angle_beta   90.00
_cell.angle_gamma   90.00
#
_symmetry.space_group_name_H-M   'P 1'
#
loop_
_entity.id
_entity.type
_entity.pdbx_description
1 polymer ?
#
loop_
_entity_poly.entity_id
_entity_poly.type
_entity_poly.pdbx_seq_one_letter_code
_entity_poly.pdbx_strand_id
1 'polypeptide(L)'
;MSSFTLKMIAIITMLIDHIGAIFIPENTLLYVIFRGIGRLAFPIFVFLIVEGFYHTSNIKRYLARLGVFALLSEIPFDIAFYDSNFPGANLVSEISKGAYAAVLTRMIQHQNVFFTLFLGLLLITLINRTEKKFSKQTIYSSMIIAALTLAFCLLALFLRTDYNFAGILLIAAFYLFRGNKALLTVSLLIVFGG
;
A
#
# COMPACT_ATOMS: atom_id res chain seq x y z
N MET A 1 19.51 8.95 -9.47
CA MET A 1 18.51 8.48 -10.47
C MET A 1 17.36 9.46 -10.52
N SER A 2 16.71 9.64 -11.67
CA SER A 2 15.54 10.52 -11.75
C SER A 2 14.33 9.86 -11.06
N SER A 3 13.44 10.66 -10.46
CA SER A 3 12.19 10.17 -9.85
C SER A 3 11.31 9.41 -10.86
N PHE A 4 11.40 9.78 -12.14
CA PHE A 4 10.69 9.10 -13.22
C PHE A 4 11.16 7.66 -13.42
N THR A 5 12.47 7.41 -13.45
CA THR A 5 13.03 6.06 -13.61
C THR A 5 12.58 5.14 -12.47
N LEU A 6 12.63 5.62 -11.23
CA LEU A 6 12.17 4.83 -10.07
C LEU A 6 10.68 4.49 -10.13
N LYS A 7 9.84 5.43 -10.59
CA LYS A 7 8.41 5.17 -10.80
C LYS A 7 8.19 4.07 -11.83
N MET A 8 8.90 4.12 -12.95
CA MET A 8 8.78 3.09 -13.99
C MET A 8 9.22 1.72 -13.48
N ILE A 9 10.31 1.65 -12.71
CA ILE A 9 10.75 0.40 -12.09
C ILE A 9 9.66 -0.15 -11.16
N ALA A 10 9.09 0.68 -10.28
CA ALA A 10 8.04 0.25 -9.35
C ALA A 10 6.78 -0.27 -10.07
N ILE A 11 6.36 0.40 -11.15
CA ILE A 11 5.20 -0.02 -11.95
C ILE A 11 5.49 -1.36 -12.64
N ILE A 12 6.68 -1.52 -13.23
CA ILE A 12 7.05 -2.75 -13.94
C ILE A 12 7.16 -3.92 -12.95
N THR A 13 7.79 -3.73 -11.78
CA THR A 13 7.91 -4.81 -10.79
C THR A 13 6.55 -5.19 -10.22
N MET A 14 5.66 -4.23 -9.97
CA MET A 14 4.28 -4.51 -9.54
C MET A 14 3.48 -5.26 -10.62
N LEU A 15 3.67 -4.91 -11.90
CA LEU A 15 3.03 -5.61 -13.01
C LEU A 15 3.50 -7.07 -13.09
N ILE A 16 4.81 -7.31 -12.95
CA ILE A 16 5.37 -8.67 -12.90
C ILE A 16 4.77 -9.47 -11.73
N ASP A 17 4.60 -8.84 -10.56
CA ASP A 17 3.97 -9.46 -9.40
C ASP A 17 2.55 -9.97 -9.68
N HIS A 18 1.74 -9.13 -10.30
CA HIS A 18 0.34 -9.42 -10.61
C HIS A 18 0.23 -10.48 -11.72
N ILE A 19 1.07 -10.38 -12.76
CA ILE A 19 1.14 -11.42 -13.80
C ILE A 19 1.50 -12.77 -13.17
N GLY A 20 2.46 -12.78 -12.24
CA GLY A 20 2.83 -13.98 -11.50
C GLY A 20 1.69 -14.54 -10.67
N ALA A 21 0.99 -13.69 -9.94
CA ALA A 21 -0.13 -14.09 -9.08
C ALA A 21 -1.35 -14.61 -9.84
N ILE A 22 -1.61 -14.07 -11.04
CA ILE A 22 -2.81 -14.40 -11.82
C ILE A 22 -2.58 -15.58 -12.78
N PHE A 23 -1.44 -15.62 -13.47
CA PHE A 23 -1.24 -16.56 -14.59
C PHE A 23 -0.33 -17.75 -14.26
N ILE A 24 0.41 -17.71 -13.15
CA ILE A 24 1.45 -18.71 -12.87
C ILE A 24 1.00 -19.59 -11.69
N PRO A 25 0.99 -20.93 -11.83
CA PRO A 25 0.62 -21.83 -10.74
C PRO A 25 1.55 -21.68 -9.53
N GLU A 26 0.97 -21.63 -8.33
CA GLU A 26 1.66 -21.33 -7.06
C GLU A 26 2.80 -22.31 -6.71
N ASN A 27 2.72 -23.54 -7.20
CA ASN A 27 3.68 -24.61 -6.93
C ASN A 27 4.94 -24.55 -7.81
N THR A 28 5.07 -23.56 -8.70
CA THR A 28 6.18 -23.46 -9.64
C THR A 28 7.30 -22.56 -9.13
N LEU A 29 8.54 -22.88 -9.49
CA LEU A 29 9.69 -21.98 -9.24
C LEU A 29 9.48 -20.60 -9.89
N LEU A 30 8.81 -20.56 -11.04
CA LEU A 30 8.52 -19.33 -11.76
C LEU A 30 7.62 -18.39 -10.95
N TYR A 31 6.62 -18.93 -10.22
CA TYR A 31 5.77 -18.16 -9.30
C TYR A 31 6.62 -17.50 -8.21
N VAL A 32 7.51 -18.26 -7.55
CA VAL A 32 8.39 -17.74 -6.50
C VAL A 32 9.27 -16.59 -7.02
N ILE A 33 9.83 -16.72 -8.23
CA ILE A 33 10.67 -15.69 -8.84
C ILE A 33 9.85 -14.42 -9.14
N PHE A 34 8.67 -14.56 -9.76
CA PHE A 34 7.83 -13.42 -10.12
C PHE A 34 7.36 -12.65 -8.88
N ARG A 35 6.89 -13.38 -7.85
CA ARG A 35 6.48 -12.79 -6.57
C ARG A 35 7.68 -12.15 -5.84
N GLY A 36 8.86 -12.78 -5.91
CA GLY A 36 10.09 -12.25 -5.33
C GLY A 36 10.52 -10.90 -5.92
N ILE A 37 10.50 -10.78 -7.25
CA ILE A 37 10.76 -9.52 -7.97
C ILE A 37 9.67 -8.49 -7.63
N GLY A 38 8.42 -8.94 -7.59
CA GLY A 38 7.25 -8.13 -7.26
C GLY A 38 7.32 -7.42 -5.91
N ARG A 39 7.85 -8.10 -4.89
CA ARG A 39 8.00 -7.55 -3.52
C ARG A 39 8.84 -6.28 -3.45
N LEU A 40 9.71 -6.02 -4.43
CA LEU A 40 10.49 -4.77 -4.50
C LEU A 40 9.63 -3.55 -4.84
N ALA A 41 8.46 -3.74 -5.47
CA ALA A 41 7.60 -2.63 -5.88
C ALA A 41 7.17 -1.76 -4.70
N PHE A 42 6.71 -2.39 -3.61
CA PHE A 42 6.14 -1.66 -2.49
C PHE A 42 7.14 -0.76 -1.75
N PRO A 43 8.34 -1.22 -1.34
CA PRO A 43 9.38 -0.33 -0.82
C PRO A 43 9.69 0.87 -1.72
N ILE A 44 9.69 0.68 -3.04
CA ILE A 44 9.93 1.77 -3.99
C ILE A 44 8.76 2.75 -4.00
N PHE A 45 7.51 2.27 -3.99
CA PHE A 45 6.33 3.13 -3.86
C PHE A 45 6.32 3.91 -2.54
N VAL A 46 6.64 3.27 -1.42
CA VAL A 46 6.76 3.91 -0.11
C VAL A 46 7.79 5.03 -0.13
N PHE A 47 8.98 4.76 -0.68
CA PHE A 47 10.01 5.78 -0.87
C PHE A 47 9.50 6.96 -1.71
N LEU A 48 8.85 6.67 -2.85
CA LEU A 48 8.34 7.70 -3.75
C LEU A 48 7.23 8.55 -3.11
N ILE A 49 6.39 7.98 -2.25
CA ILE A 49 5.37 8.74 -1.52
C ILE A 49 6.00 9.66 -0.49
N VAL A 50 6.95 9.16 0.31
CA VAL A 50 7.62 9.97 1.32
C VAL A 50 8.45 11.07 0.65
N GLU A 51 9.20 10.79 -0.40
CA GLU A 51 9.90 11.83 -1.17
C GLU A 51 8.93 12.81 -1.83
N GLY A 52 7.82 12.30 -2.40
CA GLY A 52 6.77 13.13 -2.98
C GLY A 52 6.10 14.06 -1.97
N PHE A 53 5.96 13.63 -0.71
CA PHE A 53 5.44 14.44 0.38
C PHE A 53 6.30 15.68 0.65
N TYR A 54 7.63 15.54 0.67
CA TYR A 54 8.53 16.68 0.91
C TYR A 54 8.67 17.61 -0.30
N HIS A 55 8.49 17.11 -1.51
CA HIS A 55 8.63 17.90 -2.74
C HIS A 55 7.31 18.51 -3.23
N THR A 56 6.17 18.08 -2.71
CA THR A 56 4.87 18.61 -3.14
C THR A 56 4.53 19.91 -2.41
N SER A 57 4.09 20.91 -3.16
CA SER A 57 3.54 22.15 -2.60
C SER A 57 2.08 22.02 -2.17
N ASN A 58 1.35 21.00 -2.66
CA ASN A 58 -0.08 20.82 -2.38
C ASN A 58 -0.42 19.38 -2.01
N ILE A 59 -0.26 19.08 -0.71
CA ILE A 59 -0.55 17.77 -0.15
C ILE A 59 -2.03 17.37 -0.28
N LYS A 60 -2.97 18.33 -0.24
CA LYS A 60 -4.40 18.03 -0.39
C LYS A 60 -4.72 17.49 -1.78
N ARG A 61 -4.18 18.12 -2.83
CA ARG A 61 -4.30 17.61 -4.22
C ARG A 61 -3.58 16.29 -4.39
N TYR A 62 -2.47 16.07 -3.67
CA TYR A 62 -1.78 14.79 -3.72
C TYR A 62 -2.63 13.66 -3.10
N LEU A 63 -3.16 13.87 -1.89
CA LEU A 63 -4.10 12.96 -1.24
C LEU A 63 -5.34 12.70 -2.10
N ALA A 64 -5.94 13.74 -2.67
CA ALA A 64 -7.13 13.61 -3.51
C ALA A 64 -6.86 12.76 -4.76
N ARG A 65 -5.75 13.00 -5.47
CA ARG A 65 -5.36 12.17 -6.62
C ARG A 65 -5.18 10.71 -6.21
N LEU A 66 -4.48 10.46 -5.11
CA LEU A 66 -4.20 9.11 -4.63
C LEU A 66 -5.49 8.38 -4.20
N GLY A 67 -6.38 9.07 -3.49
CA GLY A 67 -7.68 8.52 -3.08
C GLY A 67 -8.62 8.26 -4.26
N VAL A 68 -8.64 9.15 -5.26
CA VAL A 68 -9.39 8.90 -6.51
C VAL A 68 -8.85 7.67 -7.22
N PHE A 69 -7.53 7.50 -7.33
CA PHE A 69 -6.95 6.29 -7.90
C PHE A 69 -7.25 5.04 -7.08
N ALA A 70 -7.27 5.13 -5.75
CA ALA A 70 -7.67 4.02 -4.90
C ALA A 70 -9.10 3.54 -5.21
N LEU A 71 -10.06 4.46 -5.33
CA LEU A 71 -11.44 4.10 -5.67
C LEU A 71 -11.60 3.58 -7.11
N LEU A 72 -10.93 4.23 -8.07
CA LEU A 72 -11.06 3.85 -9.48
C LEU A 72 -10.37 2.53 -9.81
N SER A 73 -9.26 2.22 -9.16
CA SER A 73 -8.50 0.98 -9.40
C SER A 73 -9.06 -0.24 -8.68
N GLU A 74 -9.99 -0.05 -7.74
CA GLU A 74 -10.71 -1.14 -7.06
C GLU A 74 -11.42 -2.05 -8.06
N ILE A 75 -12.19 -1.47 -8.98
CA ILE A 75 -12.98 -2.21 -9.96
C ILE A 75 -12.13 -3.15 -10.84
N PRO A 76 -11.07 -2.69 -11.52
CA PRO A 76 -10.23 -3.58 -12.33
C PRO A 76 -9.42 -4.55 -11.47
N PHE A 77 -9.01 -4.16 -10.26
CA PHE A 77 -8.31 -5.05 -9.33
C PHE A 77 -9.20 -6.23 -8.94
N ASP A 78 -10.42 -5.97 -8.49
CA ASP A 78 -11.34 -7.02 -8.07
C ASP A 78 -11.71 -7.97 -9.20
N ILE A 79 -11.93 -7.44 -10.42
CA ILE A 79 -12.23 -8.27 -11.60
C ILE A 79 -11.04 -9.18 -11.93
N ALA A 80 -9.80 -8.67 -11.86
CA ALA A 80 -8.61 -9.43 -12.21
C ALA A 80 -8.32 -10.57 -11.21
N PHE A 81 -8.67 -10.39 -9.93
CA PHE A 81 -8.41 -11.36 -8.87
C PHE A 81 -9.65 -12.15 -8.43
N TYR A 82 -10.83 -11.88 -8.98
CA TYR A 82 -12.09 -12.50 -8.53
C TYR A 82 -12.04 -14.03 -8.57
N ASP A 83 -11.71 -14.59 -9.74
CA ASP A 83 -11.74 -16.03 -9.95
C ASP A 83 -10.61 -16.75 -9.19
N SER A 84 -9.47 -16.08 -9.00
CA SER A 84 -8.35 -16.59 -8.19
C SER A 84 -8.66 -16.60 -6.69
N ASN A 85 -9.32 -15.56 -6.18
CA ASN A 85 -9.65 -15.44 -4.75
C ASN A 85 -10.86 -16.28 -4.32
N PHE A 86 -11.77 -16.59 -5.26
CA PHE A 86 -13.00 -17.35 -4.98
C PHE A 86 -13.12 -18.58 -5.89
N PRO A 87 -12.29 -19.62 -5.68
CA PRO A 87 -12.35 -20.84 -6.47
C PRO A 87 -13.74 -21.48 -6.36
N GLY A 88 -14.45 -21.61 -7.48
CA GLY A 88 -15.82 -22.12 -7.56
C GLY A 88 -16.90 -21.06 -7.79
N ALA A 89 -16.55 -19.78 -7.76
CA ALA A 89 -17.44 -18.65 -8.05
C ALA A 89 -16.89 -17.81 -9.20
N ASN A 90 -17.20 -18.19 -10.45
CA ASN A 90 -16.73 -17.42 -11.61
C ASN A 90 -17.57 -16.16 -11.77
N LEU A 91 -16.92 -14.99 -11.92
CA LEU A 91 -17.59 -13.69 -12.04
C LEU A 91 -18.71 -13.69 -13.09
N VAL A 92 -18.40 -14.16 -14.30
CA VAL A 92 -19.35 -14.23 -15.42
C VAL A 92 -20.55 -15.12 -15.08
N SER A 93 -20.33 -16.24 -14.40
CA SER A 93 -21.39 -17.17 -14.03
C SER A 93 -22.32 -16.60 -12.96
N GLU A 94 -21.80 -15.79 -12.04
CA GLU A 94 -22.58 -15.20 -10.96
C GLU A 94 -23.40 -13.99 -11.44
N ILE A 95 -22.80 -13.16 -12.30
CA ILE A 95 -23.50 -12.08 -12.98
C ILE A 95 -24.65 -12.65 -13.83
N SER A 96 -24.40 -13.74 -14.55
CA SER A 96 -25.42 -14.41 -15.38
C SER A 96 -26.57 -15.00 -14.55
N LYS A 97 -26.32 -15.37 -13.29
CA LYS A 97 -27.33 -15.86 -12.33
C LYS A 97 -28.05 -14.73 -11.58
N GLY A 98 -27.71 -13.46 -11.85
CA GLY A 98 -28.28 -12.30 -11.15
C GLY A 98 -27.78 -12.12 -9.72
N ALA A 99 -26.67 -12.76 -9.33
CA ALA A 99 -26.14 -12.74 -7.96
C ALA A 99 -25.32 -11.48 -7.64
N TYR A 100 -25.80 -10.29 -8.06
CA TYR A 100 -25.06 -9.03 -7.97
C TYR A 100 -24.65 -8.67 -6.53
N ALA A 101 -25.52 -8.95 -5.54
CA ALA A 101 -25.22 -8.67 -4.14
C ALA A 101 -24.05 -9.51 -3.61
N ALA A 102 -23.94 -10.77 -4.02
CA ALA A 102 -22.83 -11.65 -3.63
C ALA A 102 -21.51 -11.20 -4.29
N VAL A 103 -21.56 -10.83 -5.57
CA VAL A 103 -20.42 -10.29 -6.31
C VAL A 103 -19.90 -9.02 -5.64
N LEU A 104 -20.76 -8.05 -5.37
CA LEU A 104 -20.37 -6.80 -4.70
C LEU A 104 -19.80 -7.04 -3.30
N THR A 105 -20.39 -7.95 -2.52
CA THR A 105 -19.89 -8.29 -1.17
C THR A 105 -18.49 -8.90 -1.23
N ARG A 106 -18.19 -9.68 -2.28
CA ARG A 106 -16.88 -10.31 -2.49
C ARG A 106 -15.82 -9.34 -2.99
N MET A 107 -16.20 -8.40 -3.85
CA MET A 107 -15.33 -7.31 -4.32
C MET A 107 -14.78 -6.48 -3.15
N ILE A 108 -15.61 -6.20 -2.13
CA ILE A 108 -15.21 -5.36 -0.97
C ILE A 108 -14.27 -6.10 0.03
N GLN A 109 -13.97 -7.40 -0.17
CA GLN A 109 -13.20 -8.19 0.82
C GLN A 109 -11.72 -7.79 0.93
N HIS A 110 -11.13 -7.22 -0.12
CA HIS A 110 -9.72 -6.89 -0.19
C HIS A 110 -9.53 -5.56 -0.92
N GLN A 111 -8.74 -4.65 -0.34
CA GLN A 111 -8.55 -3.32 -0.91
C GLN A 111 -7.19 -3.21 -1.60
N ASN A 112 -7.13 -2.52 -2.73
CA ASN A 112 -5.90 -2.40 -3.52
C ASN A 112 -4.75 -1.66 -2.80
N VAL A 113 -3.54 -1.75 -3.37
CA VAL A 113 -2.33 -1.11 -2.83
C VAL A 113 -2.46 0.42 -2.66
N PHE A 114 -3.26 1.09 -3.50
CA PHE A 114 -3.43 2.54 -3.42
C PHE A 114 -4.17 2.97 -2.15
N PHE A 115 -5.03 2.13 -1.56
CA PHE A 115 -5.61 2.40 -0.25
C PHE A 115 -4.54 2.43 0.85
N THR A 116 -3.62 1.47 0.86
CA THR A 116 -2.49 1.48 1.81
C THR A 116 -1.67 2.75 1.66
N LEU A 117 -1.33 3.10 0.42
CA LEU A 117 -0.56 4.29 0.10
C LEU A 117 -1.29 5.59 0.48
N PHE A 118 -2.61 5.66 0.28
CA PHE A 118 -3.44 6.78 0.67
C PHE A 118 -3.46 6.96 2.19
N LEU A 119 -3.71 5.89 2.95
CA LEU A 119 -3.69 5.91 4.40
C LEU A 119 -2.30 6.30 4.94
N GLY A 120 -1.23 5.77 4.34
CA GLY A 120 0.13 6.12 4.71
C GLY A 120 0.46 7.59 4.45
N LEU A 121 0.05 8.14 3.29
CA LEU A 121 0.22 9.56 2.98
C LEU A 121 -0.58 10.44 3.95
N LEU A 122 -1.79 10.01 4.34
CA LEU A 122 -2.61 10.70 5.31
C LEU A 122 -1.95 10.68 6.70
N LEU A 123 -1.42 9.52 7.12
CA LEU A 123 -0.68 9.37 8.38
C LEU A 123 0.52 10.32 8.45
N ILE A 124 1.41 10.31 7.46
CA ILE A 124 2.60 11.19 7.48
C ILE A 124 2.22 12.67 7.43
N THR A 125 1.09 13.01 6.80
CA THR A 125 0.53 14.37 6.84
C THR A 125 0.11 14.77 8.26
N LEU A 126 -0.50 13.86 9.01
CA LEU A 126 -0.89 14.09 10.41
C LEU A 126 0.33 14.13 11.33
N ILE A 127 1.31 13.23 11.15
CA ILE A 127 2.57 13.22 11.88
C ILE A 127 3.28 14.58 11.73
N ASN A 128 3.49 15.05 10.50
CA ASN A 128 4.12 16.35 10.23
C ASN A 128 3.38 17.53 10.89
N ARG A 129 2.04 17.47 10.97
CA ARG A 129 1.25 18.51 11.67
C ARG A 129 1.46 18.46 13.18
N THR A 130 1.53 17.26 13.75
CA THR A 130 1.81 17.05 15.18
C THR A 130 3.21 17.55 15.53
N GLU A 131 4.23 17.20 14.75
CA GLU A 131 5.62 17.64 14.94
C GLU A 131 5.74 19.17 14.92
N LYS A 132 5.05 19.83 13.99
CA LYS A 132 5.02 21.30 13.91
C LYS A 132 4.28 21.95 15.08
N LYS A 133 3.16 21.37 15.51
CA LYS A 133 2.32 21.92 16.59
C LYS A 133 2.99 21.78 17.96
N PHE A 134 3.68 20.67 18.21
CA PHE A 134 4.26 20.33 19.50
C PHE A 134 5.80 20.31 19.48
N SER A 135 6.43 21.15 18.64
CA SER A 135 7.89 21.09 18.40
C SER A 135 8.75 21.27 19.66
N LYS A 136 8.22 21.93 20.71
CA LYS A 136 8.92 22.14 21.99
C LYS A 136 8.73 20.99 23.00
N GLN A 137 7.75 20.12 22.78
CA GLN A 137 7.32 19.09 23.73
C GLN A 137 7.53 17.71 23.09
N THR A 138 8.79 17.34 22.88
CA THR A 138 9.19 16.16 22.10
C THR A 138 8.51 14.87 22.57
N ILE A 139 8.44 14.64 23.88
CA ILE A 139 7.81 13.43 24.44
C ILE A 139 6.31 13.37 24.09
N TYR A 140 5.61 14.49 24.23
CA TYR A 140 4.18 14.59 23.92
C TYR A 140 3.91 14.37 22.43
N SER A 141 4.75 14.97 21.57
CA SER A 141 4.70 14.74 20.12
C SER A 141 4.91 13.26 19.77
N SER A 142 5.92 12.61 20.35
CA SER A 142 6.20 11.19 20.11
C SER A 142 5.07 10.26 20.56
N MET A 143 4.44 10.53 21.71
CA MET A 143 3.28 9.76 22.17
C MET A 143 2.09 9.86 21.21
N ILE A 144 1.80 11.07 20.70
CA ILE A 144 0.73 11.26 19.71
C ILE A 144 1.06 10.55 18.40
N ILE A 145 2.31 10.63 17.93
CA ILE A 145 2.75 9.96 16.70
C ILE A 145 2.61 8.44 16.83
N ALA A 146 3.01 7.87 17.97
CA ALA A 146 2.85 6.44 18.24
C ALA A 146 1.36 6.04 18.26
N ALA A 147 0.50 6.81 18.94
CA ALA A 147 -0.93 6.57 18.98
C ALA A 147 -1.60 6.69 17.60
N LEU A 148 -1.23 7.69 16.80
CA LEU A 148 -1.70 7.86 15.42
C LEU A 148 -1.27 6.68 14.54
N THR A 149 -0.01 6.27 14.64
CA THR A 149 0.51 5.14 13.86
C THR A 149 -0.24 3.87 14.21
N LEU A 150 -0.46 3.60 15.50
CA LEU A 150 -1.25 2.46 15.96
C LEU A 150 -2.69 2.51 15.44
N ALA A 151 -3.35 3.67 15.52
CA ALA A 151 -4.70 3.84 15.00
C ALA A 151 -4.78 3.58 13.48
N PHE A 152 -3.81 4.05 12.71
CA PHE A 152 -3.76 3.81 11.27
C PHE A 152 -3.42 2.35 10.93
N CYS A 153 -2.59 1.67 11.72
CA CYS A 153 -2.35 0.24 11.60
C CYS A 153 -3.64 -0.57 11.83
N LEU A 154 -4.40 -0.23 12.87
CA LEU A 154 -5.71 -0.84 13.14
C LEU A 154 -6.72 -0.54 12.05
N LEU A 155 -6.72 0.69 11.51
CA LEU A 155 -7.59 1.08 10.40
C LEU A 155 -7.24 0.31 9.12
N ALA A 156 -5.95 0.14 8.81
CA ALA A 156 -5.51 -0.64 7.66
C ALA A 156 -5.85 -2.13 7.78
N LEU A 157 -5.76 -2.69 9.00
CA LEU A 157 -6.24 -4.05 9.31
C LEU A 157 -7.75 -4.18 9.14
N PHE A 158 -8.51 -3.21 9.65
CA PHE A 158 -9.97 -3.21 9.54
C PHE A 158 -10.43 -3.10 8.08
N LEU A 159 -9.77 -2.24 7.30
CA LEU A 159 -10.04 -2.07 5.87
C LEU A 159 -9.44 -3.18 5.00
N ARG A 160 -8.61 -4.08 5.56
CA ARG A 160 -7.95 -5.18 4.82
C ARG A 160 -7.22 -4.69 3.57
N THR A 161 -6.38 -3.68 3.76
CA THR A 161 -5.58 -3.14 2.66
C THR A 161 -4.47 -4.11 2.26
N ASP A 162 -4.06 -4.09 0.99
CA ASP A 162 -3.08 -5.02 0.40
C ASP A 162 -1.84 -5.33 1.27
N TYR A 163 -1.23 -4.31 1.89
CA TYR A 163 -0.08 -4.49 2.79
C TYR A 163 -0.42 -4.36 4.29
N ASN A 164 -1.71 -4.25 4.65
CA ASN A 164 -2.22 -4.14 6.01
C ASN A 164 -1.43 -3.15 6.89
N PHE A 165 -1.29 -3.45 8.19
CA PHE A 165 -0.49 -2.65 9.12
C PHE A 165 1.00 -2.58 8.75
N ALA A 166 1.54 -3.63 8.12
CA ALA A 166 2.95 -3.70 7.73
C ALA A 166 3.31 -2.57 6.74
N GLY A 167 2.40 -2.28 5.80
CA GLY A 167 2.54 -1.16 4.88
C GLY A 167 2.54 0.20 5.58
N ILE A 168 1.64 0.38 6.55
CA ILE A 168 1.56 1.62 7.34
C ILE A 168 2.83 1.84 8.17
N LEU A 169 3.32 0.78 8.83
CA LEU A 169 4.57 0.83 9.60
C LEU A 169 5.75 1.18 8.71
N LEU A 170 5.84 0.59 7.52
CA LEU A 170 6.93 0.89 6.59
C LEU A 170 6.89 2.35 6.14
N ILE A 171 5.72 2.89 5.81
CA ILE A 171 5.58 4.30 5.41
C ILE A 171 5.95 5.23 6.57
N ALA A 172 5.50 4.93 7.79
CA ALA A 172 5.86 5.69 8.99
C ALA A 172 7.38 5.63 9.23
N ALA A 173 8.01 4.46 9.10
CA ALA A 173 9.45 4.30 9.26
C ALA A 173 10.24 5.08 8.20
N PHE A 174 9.82 5.04 6.93
CA PHE A 174 10.45 5.82 5.86
C PHE A 174 10.38 7.33 6.09
N TYR A 175 9.28 7.79 6.68
CA TYR A 175 9.11 9.20 7.05
C TYR A 175 9.98 9.58 8.26
N LEU A 176 9.86 8.84 9.38
CA LEU A 176 10.52 9.17 10.65
C LEU A 176 12.04 8.99 10.62
N PHE A 177 12.52 7.96 9.91
CA PHE A 177 13.96 7.67 9.79
C PHE A 177 14.58 8.23 8.52
N ARG A 178 13.89 9.17 7.85
CA ARG A 178 14.42 9.81 6.64
C ARG A 178 15.78 10.43 6.92
N GLY A 179 16.78 10.03 6.14
CA GLY A 179 18.17 10.46 6.28
C GLY A 179 19.08 9.44 6.98
N ASN A 180 18.54 8.48 7.73
CA ASN A 180 19.31 7.39 8.33
C ASN A 180 19.13 6.09 7.54
N LYS A 181 20.06 5.83 6.62
CA LYS A 181 20.03 4.65 5.73
C LYS A 181 20.01 3.33 6.50
N ALA A 182 20.68 3.24 7.65
CA ALA A 182 20.75 2.00 8.44
C ALA A 182 19.36 1.63 9.01
N LEU A 183 18.68 2.59 9.63
CA LEU A 183 17.34 2.37 10.19
C LEU A 183 16.29 2.04 9.11
N LEU A 184 16.42 2.64 7.92
CA LEU A 184 15.55 2.31 6.78
C LEU A 184 15.76 0.86 6.31
N THR A 185 17.02 0.41 6.18
CA THR A 185 17.33 -0.97 5.81
C THR A 185 16.82 -1.95 6.87
N VAL A 186 17.02 -1.65 8.16
CA VAL A 186 16.50 -2.46 9.25
C VAL A 186 14.98 -2.54 9.21
N SER A 187 14.29 -1.42 8.97
CA SER A 187 12.83 -1.37 8.87
C SER A 187 12.32 -2.24 7.71
N LEU A 188 13.02 -2.22 6.56
CA LEU A 188 12.70 -3.10 5.44
C LEU A 188 12.88 -4.58 5.79
N LEU A 189 13.98 -4.94 6.45
CA LEU A 189 14.26 -6.32 6.87
C LEU A 189 13.25 -6.81 7.91
N ILE A 190 12.81 -5.98 8.85
CA ILE A 190 11.81 -6.36 9.86
C ILE A 190 10.46 -6.60 9.19
N VAL A 191 10.07 -5.75 8.23
CA VAL A 191 8.75 -5.83 7.59
C VAL A 191 8.69 -6.93 6.52
N PHE A 192 9.79 -7.22 5.82
CA PHE A 192 9.83 -8.19 4.71
C PHE A 192 10.68 -9.44 4.93
N GLY A 193 11.48 -9.48 6.00
CA GLY A 193 12.34 -10.61 6.34
C GLY A 193 11.72 -11.61 7.30
N GLY A 194 10.45 -11.41 7.69
CA GLY A 194 9.64 -12.34 8.48
C GLY A 194 8.67 -13.17 7.65
#